data_AF-R6SHR2-F1
#
_entry.id   AF-R6SHR2-F1
#
_cell.length_a   1.000
_cell.length_b   1.000
_cell.length_c   1.000
_cell.angle_alpha   90.00
_cell.angle_beta   90.00
_cell.angle_gamma   90.00
#
_symmetry.space_group_name_H-M   'P 1'
#
loop_
_entity.id
_entity.type
_entity.pdbx_description
1 polymer ?
#
loop_
_entity_poly.entity_id
_entity_poly.type
_entity_poly.pdbx_seq_one_letter_code
_entity_poly.pdbx_strand_id
1 'polypeptide(L)'
;MTLVLKRFSFIGDGLSHVAFGAMAIAGVLKLTGEMPFVMIVTVLCAVLLLRTGQNTKIKGDAAVAMISVGSLAVGYLLMNLFSTSSNLSADVCSTLFGSTSILTLTKTEVWLCVIFSVLVVAVFLFFYHKIFAVTFDEHFARATGTRAGLYNLMISVIVAVIIVLAMNLVGSLLISALVIFPALSAMRMFKSFRSVTICAAVLSVFCSVIGILVAVLAGTPVGSTIVVVQIGAFLLSFCVGKLVGGIAK
;
A
#
# COMPACT_ATOMS: atom_id res chain seq x y z
N MET A 1 3.32 3.68 -7.60
CA MET A 1 3.52 4.67 -8.68
C MET A 1 2.34 4.68 -9.65
N THR A 2 2.02 3.59 -10.37
CA THR A 2 0.84 3.48 -11.25
C THR A 2 -0.49 3.86 -10.57
N LEU A 3 -0.66 3.44 -9.31
CA LEU A 3 -1.83 3.79 -8.49
C LEU A 3 -1.97 5.29 -8.23
N VAL A 4 -0.84 6.00 -8.08
CA VAL A 4 -0.82 7.45 -7.81
C VAL A 4 -1.22 8.23 -9.06
N LEU A 5 -0.74 7.83 -10.24
CA LEU A 5 -1.14 8.48 -11.50
C LEU A 5 -2.62 8.28 -11.84
N LYS A 6 -3.19 7.14 -11.45
CA LYS A 6 -4.56 6.79 -11.79
C LYS A 6 -5.61 7.39 -10.84
N ARG A 7 -5.23 8.35 -9.97
CA ARG A 7 -6.07 8.87 -8.88
C ARG A 7 -6.67 7.75 -8.01
N PHE A 8 -5.85 6.74 -7.75
CA PHE A 8 -6.09 5.69 -6.76
C PHE A 8 -4.96 5.72 -5.72
N SER A 9 -4.43 6.91 -5.41
CA SER A 9 -3.30 7.08 -4.49
C SER A 9 -3.63 6.56 -3.09
N PHE A 10 -4.91 6.59 -2.72
CA PHE A 10 -5.42 6.12 -1.43
C PHE A 10 -5.81 4.64 -1.41
N ILE A 11 -5.72 3.91 -2.53
CA ILE A 11 -6.20 2.51 -2.56
C ILE A 11 -5.38 1.61 -1.64
N GLY A 12 -4.08 1.91 -1.49
CA GLY A 12 -3.22 1.23 -0.53
C GLY A 12 -3.71 1.43 0.91
N ASP A 13 -4.11 2.66 1.23
CA ASP A 13 -4.65 3.03 2.54
C ASP A 13 -5.99 2.33 2.82
N GLY A 14 -6.96 2.49 1.92
CA GLY A 14 -8.28 1.89 2.10
C GLY A 14 -8.24 0.36 2.18
N LEU A 15 -7.43 -0.30 1.35
CA LEU A 15 -7.31 -1.75 1.41
C LEU A 15 -6.59 -2.24 2.67
N SER A 16 -5.63 -1.47 3.20
CA SER A 16 -4.95 -1.83 4.45
C SER A 16 -5.88 -1.72 5.65
N HIS A 17 -6.76 -0.71 5.68
CA HIS A 17 -7.79 -0.58 6.73
C HIS A 17 -8.92 -1.60 6.59
N VAL A 18 -9.30 -1.97 5.35
CA VAL A 18 -10.23 -3.09 5.10
C VAL A 18 -9.63 -4.40 5.58
N ALA A 19 -8.35 -4.63 5.33
CA ALA A 19 -7.64 -5.82 5.80
C ALA A 19 -7.61 -5.87 7.34
N PHE A 20 -7.36 -4.74 8.00
CA PHE A 20 -7.49 -4.62 9.46
C PHE A 20 -8.91 -4.95 9.96
N GLY A 21 -9.94 -4.37 9.34
CA GLY A 21 -11.33 -4.67 9.71
C GLY A 21 -11.69 -6.14 9.50
N ALA A 22 -11.20 -6.76 8.42
CA ALA A 22 -11.40 -8.18 8.16
C ALA A 22 -10.68 -9.07 9.18
N MET A 23 -9.47 -8.70 9.64
CA MET A 23 -8.77 -9.40 10.72
C MET A 23 -9.55 -9.30 12.04
N ALA A 24 -10.05 -8.12 12.38
CA ALA A 24 -10.88 -7.94 13.57
C ALA A 24 -12.12 -8.85 13.53
N ILE A 25 -12.80 -8.94 12.39
CA ILE A 25 -13.96 -9.84 12.21
C ILE A 25 -13.54 -11.31 12.34
N ALA A 26 -12.42 -11.71 11.71
CA ALA A 26 -11.92 -13.08 11.76
C ALA A 26 -11.58 -13.52 13.20
N GLY A 27 -10.92 -12.63 13.96
CA GLY A 27 -10.57 -12.86 15.36
C GLY A 27 -11.79 -13.01 16.27
N VAL A 28 -12.83 -12.19 16.08
CA VAL A 28 -14.10 -12.33 16.83
C VAL A 28 -14.81 -13.65 16.54
N LEU A 29 -14.76 -14.10 15.29
CA LEU A 29 -15.35 -15.38 14.86
C LEU A 29 -14.50 -16.61 15.24
N LYS A 30 -13.32 -16.42 15.86
CA LYS A 30 -12.36 -17.48 16.23
C LYS A 30 -12.08 -18.44 15.07
N LEU A 31 -11.97 -17.92 13.85
CA LEU A 31 -11.67 -18.74 12.68
C LEU A 31 -10.21 -19.20 12.75
N THR A 32 -9.97 -20.51 12.79
CA THR A 32 -8.64 -21.15 12.89
C THR A 32 -7.74 -20.95 11.64
N GLY A 33 -8.06 -19.97 10.79
CA GLY A 33 -7.39 -19.68 9.52
C GLY A 33 -7.70 -18.26 9.04
N GLU A 34 -7.22 -17.25 9.78
CA GLU A 34 -7.57 -15.85 9.53
C GLU A 34 -7.03 -15.29 8.20
N MET A 35 -5.86 -15.77 7.78
CA MET A 35 -5.19 -15.36 6.53
C MET A 35 -6.05 -15.51 5.25
N PRO A 36 -6.60 -16.69 4.92
CA PRO A 36 -7.41 -16.85 3.72
C PRO A 36 -8.71 -16.02 3.75
N PHE A 37 -9.34 -15.86 4.92
CA PHE A 37 -10.56 -15.04 5.04
C PHE A 37 -10.26 -13.56 4.76
N VAL A 38 -9.23 -13.01 5.40
CA VAL A 38 -8.79 -11.62 5.21
C VAL A 38 -8.42 -11.37 3.75
N MET A 39 -7.71 -12.32 3.12
CA MET A 39 -7.36 -12.24 1.71
C MET A 39 -8.58 -12.21 0.79
N ILE A 40 -9.58 -13.07 1.02
CA ILE A 40 -10.81 -13.08 0.21
C ILE A 40 -11.57 -11.76 0.34
N VAL A 41 -11.75 -11.27 1.57
CA VAL A 41 -12.49 -10.03 1.84
C VAL A 41 -11.78 -8.83 1.22
N THR A 42 -10.46 -8.73 1.36
CA THR A 42 -9.67 -7.62 0.80
C THR A 42 -9.59 -7.65 -0.72
N VAL A 43 -9.44 -8.83 -1.33
CA VAL A 43 -9.50 -8.99 -2.79
C VAL A 43 -10.88 -8.60 -3.31
N LEU A 44 -11.95 -9.06 -2.66
CA LEU A 44 -13.32 -8.71 -3.05
C LEU A 44 -13.54 -7.19 -2.96
N CYS A 45 -13.06 -6.56 -1.90
CA CYS A 45 -13.14 -5.11 -1.71
C CYS A 45 -12.30 -4.35 -2.74
N ALA A 46 -11.10 -4.82 -3.07
CA ALA A 46 -10.24 -4.24 -4.11
C ALA A 46 -10.91 -4.30 -5.48
N VAL A 47 -11.50 -5.44 -5.83
CA VAL A 47 -12.24 -5.61 -7.09
C VAL A 47 -13.47 -4.72 -7.12
N LEU A 48 -14.24 -4.63 -6.03
CA LEU A 48 -15.40 -3.75 -5.91
C LEU A 48 -15.02 -2.28 -6.07
N LEU A 49 -13.95 -1.83 -5.41
CA LEU A 49 -13.44 -0.46 -5.51
C LEU A 49 -13.00 -0.12 -6.94
N LEU A 50 -12.26 -1.02 -7.60
CA LEU A 50 -11.78 -0.81 -8.96
C LEU A 50 -12.88 -0.92 -10.01
N ARG A 51 -13.97 -1.66 -9.75
CA ARG A 51 -15.18 -1.67 -10.59
C ARG A 51 -16.06 -0.44 -10.36
N THR A 52 -16.28 -0.04 -9.11
CA THR A 52 -17.10 1.12 -8.73
C THR A 52 -16.49 2.43 -9.20
N GLY A 53 -15.16 2.54 -9.21
CA GLY A 53 -14.43 3.68 -9.77
C GLY A 53 -14.65 3.90 -11.27
N GLN A 54 -15.20 2.92 -12.00
CA GLN A 54 -15.47 3.04 -13.45
C GLN A 54 -16.88 3.53 -13.77
N ASN A 55 -17.84 3.47 -12.84
CA ASN A 55 -19.27 3.56 -13.18
C ASN A 55 -20.11 4.43 -12.22
N THR A 56 -19.49 5.17 -11.30
CA THR A 56 -20.23 5.96 -10.29
C THR A 56 -19.87 7.44 -10.34
N LYS A 57 -20.83 8.30 -9.96
CA LYS A 57 -20.67 9.76 -9.84
C LYS A 57 -19.69 10.17 -8.72
N ILE A 58 -19.30 9.23 -7.86
CA ILE A 58 -18.40 9.45 -6.73
C ILE A 58 -16.97 9.25 -7.23
N LYS A 59 -16.09 10.25 -7.03
CA LYS A 59 -14.67 10.15 -7.36
C LYS A 59 -14.07 8.94 -6.63
N GLY A 60 -13.28 8.11 -7.33
CA GLY A 60 -12.69 6.88 -6.79
C GLY A 60 -12.00 7.06 -5.44
N ASP A 61 -11.24 8.15 -5.26
CA ASP A 61 -10.58 8.49 -3.98
C ASP A 61 -11.56 8.67 -2.81
N ALA A 62 -12.76 9.22 -3.04
CA ALA A 62 -13.76 9.41 -1.99
C ALA A 62 -14.40 8.08 -1.55
N ALA A 63 -14.66 7.17 -2.51
CA ALA A 63 -15.16 5.83 -2.19
C ALA A 63 -14.14 5.04 -1.36
N VAL A 64 -12.86 5.11 -1.74
CA VAL A 64 -11.77 4.48 -0.99
C VAL A 64 -11.66 5.04 0.43
N ALA A 65 -11.75 6.36 0.60
CA ALA A 65 -11.70 7.00 1.91
C ALA A 65 -12.87 6.60 2.82
N MET A 66 -14.10 6.55 2.28
CA MET A 66 -15.28 6.12 3.04
C MET A 66 -15.15 4.68 3.53
N ILE A 67 -14.69 3.77 2.65
CA ILE A 67 -14.46 2.36 3.02
C ILE A 67 -13.31 2.23 4.03
N SER A 68 -12.23 3.00 3.86
CA SER A 68 -11.09 3.03 4.78
C SER A 68 -11.53 3.37 6.21
N VAL A 69 -12.19 4.52 6.39
CA VAL A 69 -12.64 5.00 7.70
C VAL A 69 -13.73 4.07 8.27
N GLY A 70 -14.65 3.61 7.43
CA GLY A 70 -15.71 2.70 7.86
C GLY A 70 -15.17 1.35 8.36
N SER A 71 -14.25 0.74 7.62
CA SER A 71 -13.63 -0.55 8.01
C SER A 71 -12.78 -0.43 9.27
N LEU A 72 -12.02 0.66 9.43
CA LEU A 72 -11.26 0.92 10.64
C LEU A 72 -12.17 1.12 11.86
N ALA A 73 -13.24 1.92 11.72
CA ALA A 73 -14.18 2.16 12.81
C ALA A 73 -14.92 0.89 13.23
N VAL A 74 -15.41 0.11 12.26
CA VAL A 74 -16.08 -1.17 12.52
C VAL A 74 -15.11 -2.19 13.12
N GLY A 75 -13.89 -2.30 12.59
CA GLY A 75 -12.87 -3.21 13.13
C GLY A 75 -12.49 -2.88 14.57
N TYR A 76 -12.24 -1.60 14.87
CA TYR A 76 -11.95 -1.16 16.23
C TYR A 76 -13.12 -1.41 17.19
N LEU A 77 -14.35 -1.13 16.75
CA LEU A 77 -15.56 -1.39 17.55
C LEU A 77 -15.71 -2.89 17.87
N LEU A 78 -15.51 -3.77 16.88
CA LEU A 78 -15.56 -5.23 17.07
C LEU A 78 -14.51 -5.70 18.07
N MET A 79 -13.26 -5.24 17.93
CA MET A 79 -12.21 -5.62 18.89
C MET A 79 -12.51 -5.05 20.30
N ASN A 80 -13.15 -3.89 20.41
CA ASN A 80 -13.53 -3.33 21.71
C ASN A 80 -14.67 -4.11 22.40
N LEU A 81 -15.66 -4.57 21.64
CA LEU A 81 -16.84 -5.26 22.18
C LEU A 81 -16.61 -6.74 22.50
N PHE A 82 -15.76 -7.41 21.72
CA PHE A 82 -15.62 -8.88 21.78
C PHE A 82 -14.25 -9.37 22.26
N SER A 83 -13.23 -8.51 22.32
CA SER A 83 -11.90 -8.93 22.73
C SER A 83 -11.71 -8.85 24.24
N THR A 84 -11.36 -9.98 24.87
CA THR A 84 -11.06 -10.11 26.31
C THR A 84 -9.56 -9.89 26.61
N SER A 85 -8.82 -9.17 25.75
CA SER A 85 -7.40 -8.90 25.97
C SER A 85 -7.20 -7.64 26.82
N SER A 86 -6.33 -7.73 27.83
CA SER A 86 -6.03 -6.65 28.78
C SER A 86 -5.31 -5.44 28.16
N ASN A 87 -4.89 -5.52 26.89
CA ASN A 87 -4.13 -4.48 26.19
C ASN A 87 -4.58 -4.30 24.73
N LEU A 88 -5.88 -4.05 24.49
CA LEU A 88 -6.43 -3.77 23.15
C LEU A 88 -5.64 -2.70 22.38
N SER A 89 -5.21 -1.64 23.05
CA SER A 89 -4.42 -0.56 22.42
C SER A 89 -3.07 -1.06 21.88
N ALA A 90 -2.45 -2.05 22.54
CA ALA A 90 -1.17 -2.60 22.10
C ALA A 90 -1.33 -3.46 20.84
N ASP A 91 -2.41 -4.25 20.73
CA ASP A 91 -2.71 -5.07 19.54
C ASP A 91 -3.06 -4.21 18.32
N VAL A 92 -3.83 -3.14 18.53
CA VAL A 92 -4.15 -2.18 17.46
C VAL A 92 -2.89 -1.44 17.03
N CYS A 93 -2.11 -0.91 17.97
CA CYS A 93 -0.86 -0.21 17.63
C CYS A 93 0.16 -1.13 16.97
N SER A 94 0.28 -2.40 17.37
CA SER A 94 1.19 -3.36 16.74
C SER A 94 0.77 -3.69 15.31
N THR A 95 -0.53 -3.83 15.05
CA THR A 95 -1.08 -4.08 13.71
C THR A 95 -1.01 -2.85 12.79
N LEU A 96 -1.20 -1.65 13.34
CA LEU A 96 -1.12 -0.40 12.55
C LEU A 96 0.32 0.02 12.25
N PHE A 97 1.25 -0.16 13.21
CA PHE A 97 2.64 0.34 13.14
C PHE A 97 3.71 -0.75 12.97
N GLY A 98 3.34 -2.05 12.95
CA GLY A 98 4.25 -3.15 12.59
C GLY A 98 5.45 -3.37 13.52
N SER A 99 5.32 -3.03 14.81
CA SER A 99 6.49 -2.74 15.65
C SER A 99 7.38 -3.95 16.05
N THR A 100 6.96 -5.20 15.82
CA THR A 100 7.70 -6.41 16.27
C THR A 100 7.86 -7.50 15.21
N SER A 101 6.92 -7.70 14.28
CA SER A 101 7.00 -8.80 13.28
C SER A 101 8.16 -8.67 12.30
N ILE A 102 8.63 -7.46 11.99
CA ILE A 102 9.74 -7.27 11.03
C ILE A 102 11.07 -7.84 11.54
N LEU A 103 11.26 -7.90 12.87
CA LEU A 103 12.47 -8.40 13.53
C LEU A 103 12.37 -9.89 13.88
N THR A 104 11.15 -10.44 14.00
CA THR A 104 10.86 -11.86 14.27
C THR A 104 10.36 -12.62 13.04
N LEU A 105 10.79 -12.19 11.85
CA LEU A 105 10.42 -12.82 10.59
C LEU A 105 10.92 -14.27 10.51
N THR A 106 10.01 -15.20 10.24
CA THR A 106 10.39 -16.60 10.00
C THR A 106 10.97 -16.78 8.60
N LYS A 107 11.88 -17.76 8.42
CA LYS A 107 12.51 -18.05 7.10
C LYS A 107 11.47 -18.30 6.00
N THR A 108 10.32 -18.87 6.37
CA THR A 108 9.17 -19.13 5.50
C THR A 108 8.50 -17.86 5.00
N GLU A 109 8.28 -16.87 5.87
CA GLU A 109 7.68 -15.59 5.49
C GLU A 109 8.60 -14.79 4.57
N VAL A 110 9.92 -14.82 4.84
CA VAL A 110 10.93 -14.20 3.96
C VAL A 110 10.89 -14.81 2.57
N TRP A 111 10.87 -16.15 2.47
CA TRP A 111 10.78 -16.84 1.17
C TRP A 111 9.50 -16.49 0.41
N LEU A 112 8.38 -16.41 1.13
CA LEU A 112 7.08 -16.05 0.55
C LEU A 112 7.12 -14.61 -0.01
N CYS A 113 7.71 -13.66 0.73
CA CYS A 113 7.95 -12.29 0.25
C CYS A 113 8.85 -12.24 -0.98
N VAL A 114 9.93 -13.02 -1.00
CA VAL A 114 10.85 -13.06 -2.15
C VAL A 114 10.13 -13.58 -3.39
N ILE A 115 9.40 -14.71 -3.28
CA ILE A 115 8.62 -15.27 -4.40
C ILE A 115 7.62 -14.23 -4.92
N PHE A 116 6.86 -13.60 -4.03
CA PHE A 116 5.87 -12.59 -4.42
C PHE A 116 6.51 -11.35 -5.04
N SER A 117 7.61 -10.86 -4.50
CA SER A 117 8.35 -9.73 -5.05
C SER A 117 8.82 -10.04 -6.48
N VAL A 118 9.40 -11.23 -6.72
CA VAL A 118 9.81 -11.67 -8.05
C VAL A 118 8.61 -11.78 -8.99
N LEU A 119 7.50 -12.37 -8.53
CA LEU A 119 6.27 -12.50 -9.32
C LEU A 119 5.74 -11.13 -9.76
N VAL A 120 5.68 -10.16 -8.84
CA VAL A 120 5.20 -8.81 -9.11
C VAL A 120 6.10 -8.08 -10.10
N VAL A 121 7.42 -8.16 -9.92
CA VAL A 121 8.39 -7.57 -10.84
C VAL A 121 8.28 -8.22 -12.22
N ALA A 122 8.15 -9.54 -12.30
CA ALA A 122 7.97 -10.26 -13.56
C ALA A 122 6.69 -9.83 -14.30
N VAL A 123 5.56 -9.75 -13.59
CA VAL A 123 4.29 -9.26 -14.16
C VAL A 123 4.45 -7.82 -14.64
N PHE A 124 5.10 -6.95 -13.86
CA PHE A 124 5.29 -5.56 -14.24
C PHE A 124 6.18 -5.40 -15.47
N LEU A 125 7.24 -6.21 -15.62
CA LEU A 125 8.10 -6.22 -16.79
C LEU A 125 7.38 -6.78 -18.02
N PHE A 126 6.68 -7.91 -17.88
CA PHE A 126 6.00 -8.56 -19.01
C PHE A 126 4.80 -7.75 -19.53
N PHE A 127 4.07 -7.08 -18.63
CA PHE A 127 2.89 -6.28 -18.98
C PHE A 127 3.15 -4.77 -18.96
N TYR A 128 4.41 -4.32 -18.94
CA TYR A 128 4.78 -2.91 -18.82
C TYR A 128 4.00 -1.99 -19.77
N HIS A 129 3.99 -2.32 -21.07
CA HIS A 129 3.30 -1.51 -22.09
C HIS A 129 1.78 -1.42 -21.86
N LYS A 130 1.15 -2.53 -21.43
CA LYS A 130 -0.29 -2.59 -21.20
C LYS A 130 -0.69 -1.90 -19.90
N ILE A 131 0.09 -2.08 -18.84
CA ILE A 131 -0.10 -1.38 -17.56
C ILE A 131 0.10 0.13 -17.77
N PHE A 132 1.11 0.53 -18.54
CA PHE A 132 1.35 1.94 -18.87
C PHE A 132 0.16 2.55 -19.62
N ALA A 133 -0.33 1.88 -20.68
CA ALA A 133 -1.48 2.36 -21.46
C ALA A 133 -2.74 2.51 -20.60
N VAL A 134 -3.06 1.52 -19.75
CA VAL A 134 -4.22 1.57 -18.84
C VAL A 134 -4.04 2.60 -17.71
N THR A 135 -2.81 2.90 -17.32
CA THR A 135 -2.52 3.91 -16.28
C THR A 135 -2.65 5.34 -16.82
N PHE A 136 -2.25 5.58 -18.07
CA PHE A 136 -2.27 6.92 -18.68
C PHE A 136 -3.64 7.31 -19.21
N ASP A 137 -4.29 6.41 -19.94
CA ASP A 137 -5.63 6.66 -20.47
C ASP A 137 -6.40 5.35 -20.65
N GLU A 138 -7.27 5.08 -19.68
CA GLU A 138 -8.09 3.88 -19.69
C GLU A 138 -9.17 3.90 -20.80
N HIS A 139 -9.66 5.07 -21.17
CA HIS A 139 -10.64 5.21 -22.25
C HIS A 139 -9.99 4.97 -23.61
N PHE A 140 -8.80 5.54 -23.83
CA PHE A 140 -7.99 5.26 -25.01
C PHE A 140 -7.54 3.79 -25.07
N ALA A 141 -7.16 3.19 -23.95
CA ALA A 141 -6.81 1.77 -23.89
C ALA A 141 -8.01 0.87 -24.24
N ARG A 142 -9.23 1.21 -23.78
CA ARG A 142 -10.45 0.48 -24.19
C ARG A 142 -10.75 0.67 -25.68
N ALA A 143 -10.60 1.89 -26.20
CA ALA A 143 -10.85 2.20 -27.61
C ALA A 143 -9.86 1.51 -28.56
N THR A 144 -8.62 1.31 -28.13
CA THR A 144 -7.56 0.61 -28.89
C THR A 144 -7.63 -0.91 -28.79
N GLY A 145 -8.71 -1.48 -28.23
CA GLY A 145 -8.94 -2.93 -28.16
C GLY A 145 -8.25 -3.64 -27.00
N THR A 146 -7.59 -2.89 -26.10
CA THR A 146 -7.03 -3.45 -24.87
C THR A 146 -8.14 -3.74 -23.87
N ARG A 147 -8.21 -4.98 -23.36
CA ARG A 147 -9.18 -5.39 -22.32
C ARG A 147 -8.84 -4.78 -20.96
N ALA A 148 -8.98 -3.46 -20.81
CA ALA A 148 -8.60 -2.72 -19.61
C ALA A 148 -9.22 -3.28 -18.32
N GLY A 149 -10.45 -3.82 -18.41
CA GLY A 149 -11.11 -4.48 -17.27
C GLY A 149 -10.37 -5.71 -16.74
N LEU A 150 -9.76 -6.52 -17.62
CA LEU A 150 -9.00 -7.70 -17.23
C LEU A 150 -7.68 -7.30 -16.55
N TYR A 151 -7.00 -6.28 -17.10
CA TYR A 151 -5.76 -5.76 -16.52
C TYR A 151 -5.99 -5.07 -15.18
N ASN A 152 -7.06 -4.28 -15.04
CA ASN A 152 -7.43 -3.72 -13.74
C ASN A 152 -7.73 -4.82 -12.73
N LEU A 153 -8.43 -5.88 -13.11
CA LEU A 153 -8.72 -7.00 -12.20
C LEU A 153 -7.43 -7.71 -11.77
N MET A 154 -6.51 -7.98 -12.70
CA MET A 154 -5.18 -8.53 -12.37
C MET A 154 -4.42 -7.62 -11.40
N ILE A 155 -4.36 -6.32 -11.67
CA ILE A 155 -3.69 -5.34 -10.79
C ILE A 155 -4.38 -5.30 -9.43
N SER A 156 -5.72 -5.37 -9.37
CA SER A 156 -6.50 -5.40 -8.12
C SER A 156 -6.08 -6.56 -7.24
N VAL A 157 -6.05 -7.77 -7.82
CA VAL A 157 -5.72 -9.00 -7.10
C VAL A 157 -4.28 -8.96 -6.61
N ILE A 158 -3.34 -8.55 -7.47
CA ILE A 158 -1.93 -8.45 -7.10
C ILE A 158 -1.75 -7.44 -5.95
N VAL A 159 -2.36 -6.26 -6.06
CA VAL A 159 -2.25 -5.22 -5.02
C VAL A 159 -2.88 -5.69 -3.71
N ALA A 160 -4.06 -6.30 -3.74
CA ALA A 160 -4.72 -6.81 -2.54
C ALA A 160 -3.87 -7.87 -1.84
N VAL A 161 -3.31 -8.83 -2.58
CA VAL A 161 -2.44 -9.87 -2.01
C VAL A 161 -1.16 -9.27 -1.42
N ILE A 162 -0.53 -8.31 -2.11
CA ILE A 162 0.64 -7.60 -1.58
C ILE A 162 0.29 -6.89 -0.28
N ILE A 163 -0.86 -6.21 -0.20
CA ILE A 163 -1.26 -5.45 0.97
C ILE A 163 -1.50 -6.36 2.17
N VAL A 164 -2.21 -7.48 1.99
CA VAL A 164 -2.47 -8.44 3.08
C VAL A 164 -1.16 -9.03 3.61
N LEU A 165 -0.26 -9.43 2.71
CA LEU A 165 1.05 -9.96 3.09
C LEU A 165 1.90 -8.90 3.78
N ALA A 166 1.95 -7.68 3.24
CA ALA A 166 2.73 -6.58 3.80
C ALA A 166 2.19 -6.11 5.16
N MET A 167 0.87 -6.17 5.36
CA MET A 167 0.24 -5.71 6.61
C MET A 167 0.69 -6.56 7.80
N ASN A 168 0.80 -7.88 7.63
CA ASN A 168 1.31 -8.77 8.68
C ASN A 168 2.77 -8.51 9.04
N LEU A 169 3.53 -7.91 8.13
CA LEU A 169 4.98 -7.72 8.27
C LEU A 169 5.34 -6.34 8.79
N VAL A 170 4.69 -5.30 8.28
CA VAL A 170 5.10 -3.91 8.50
C VAL A 170 3.99 -2.98 8.97
N GLY A 171 2.76 -3.48 9.04
CA GLY A 171 1.60 -2.73 9.50
C GLY A 171 0.94 -1.87 8.42
N SER A 172 -0.33 -1.55 8.62
CA SER A 172 -1.18 -0.88 7.62
C SER A 172 -0.70 0.54 7.26
N LEU A 173 -0.24 1.32 8.23
CA LEU A 173 0.13 2.72 8.01
C LEU A 173 1.41 2.86 7.18
N LEU A 174 2.34 1.92 7.34
CA LEU A 174 3.59 1.97 6.58
C LEU A 174 3.35 1.72 5.09
N ILE A 175 2.39 0.86 4.74
CA ILE A 175 2.05 0.55 3.35
C ILE A 175 1.63 1.84 2.62
N SER A 176 0.72 2.62 3.21
CA SER A 176 0.30 3.91 2.66
C SER A 176 1.48 4.85 2.43
N ALA A 177 2.36 4.96 3.44
CA ALA A 177 3.52 5.83 3.37
C ALA A 177 4.51 5.41 2.27
N LEU A 178 4.84 4.12 2.18
CA LEU A 178 5.77 3.56 1.18
C LEU A 178 5.22 3.64 -0.25
N VAL A 179 3.91 3.69 -0.45
CA VAL A 179 3.33 3.88 -1.78
C VAL A 179 3.33 5.35 -2.20
N ILE A 180 3.03 6.26 -1.28
CA ILE A 180 2.73 7.67 -1.59
C ILE A 180 4.01 8.53 -1.59
N PHE A 181 4.77 8.54 -0.50
CA PHE A 181 5.89 9.47 -0.33
C PHE A 181 7.03 9.27 -1.33
N PRO A 182 7.55 8.05 -1.61
CA PRO A 182 8.65 7.90 -2.56
C PRO A 182 8.21 8.19 -4.00
N ALA A 183 6.95 7.89 -4.34
CA ALA A 183 6.39 8.26 -5.65
C ALA A 183 6.28 9.78 -5.81
N LEU A 184 5.76 10.49 -4.80
CA LEU A 184 5.67 11.96 -4.81
C LEU A 184 7.05 12.62 -4.84
N SER A 185 8.02 12.10 -4.08
CA SER A 185 9.40 12.60 -4.06
C SER A 185 10.05 12.45 -5.44
N ALA A 186 9.92 11.28 -6.07
CA ALA A 186 10.50 11.00 -7.38
C ALA A 186 9.82 11.80 -8.51
N MET A 187 8.50 11.98 -8.48
CA MET A 187 7.77 12.80 -9.47
C MET A 187 8.19 14.26 -9.47
N ARG A 188 8.77 14.75 -8.37
CA ARG A 188 9.25 16.13 -8.26
C ARG A 188 10.62 16.32 -8.90
N MET A 189 11.43 15.28 -8.96
CA MET A 189 12.78 15.31 -9.52
C MET A 189 12.82 14.88 -10.99
N PHE A 190 11.92 13.98 -11.41
CA PHE A 190 11.93 13.41 -12.76
C PHE A 190 10.58 13.55 -13.47
N LYS A 191 10.62 13.81 -14.78
CA LYS A 191 9.43 13.93 -15.64
C LYS A 191 9.12 12.67 -16.45
N SER A 192 10.05 11.71 -16.53
CA SER A 192 9.87 10.46 -17.28
C SER A 192 9.34 9.34 -16.37
N PHE A 193 8.29 8.64 -16.83
CA PHE A 193 7.66 7.55 -16.07
C PHE A 193 8.65 6.46 -15.63
N ARG A 194 9.59 6.09 -16.51
CA ARG A 194 10.61 5.08 -16.23
C ARG A 194 11.58 5.57 -15.14
N SER A 195 12.05 6.82 -15.26
CA SER A 195 12.96 7.44 -14.28
C SER A 195 12.29 7.62 -12.92
N VAL A 196 11.03 8.05 -12.89
CA VAL A 196 10.26 8.19 -11.64
C VAL A 196 10.05 6.82 -10.98
N THR A 197 9.75 5.78 -11.75
CA THR A 197 9.54 4.42 -11.20
C THR A 197 10.82 3.87 -10.56
N ILE A 198 11.96 4.00 -11.24
CA ILE A 198 13.26 3.53 -10.72
C ILE A 198 13.67 4.37 -9.50
N CYS A 199 13.57 5.70 -9.58
CA CYS A 199 13.95 6.57 -8.47
C CYS A 199 13.05 6.36 -7.24
N ALA A 200 11.74 6.17 -7.42
CA ALA A 200 10.84 5.86 -6.32
C ALA A 200 11.20 4.54 -5.63
N ALA A 201 11.54 3.50 -6.41
CA ALA A 201 11.98 2.22 -5.86
C ALA A 201 13.28 2.36 -5.07
N VAL A 202 14.29 3.03 -5.62
CA VAL A 202 15.58 3.25 -4.95
C VAL A 202 15.41 4.08 -3.67
N LEU A 203 14.62 5.16 -3.73
CA LEU A 203 14.36 6.01 -2.58
C LEU A 203 13.60 5.25 -1.48
N SER A 204 12.62 4.42 -1.84
CA SER A 204 11.86 3.59 -0.90
C SER A 204 12.75 2.59 -0.18
N VAL A 205 13.63 1.88 -0.91
CA VAL A 205 14.58 0.93 -0.31
C VAL A 205 15.57 1.65 0.60
N PHE A 206 16.19 2.74 0.14
CA PHE A 206 17.18 3.48 0.93
C PHE A 206 16.58 4.05 2.21
N CYS A 207 15.37 4.60 2.11
CA CYS A 207 14.63 5.14 3.24
C CYS A 207 14.21 4.06 4.23
N SER A 208 13.81 2.88 3.74
CA SER A 208 13.47 1.74 4.59
C SER A 208 14.70 1.21 5.34
N VAL A 209 15.85 1.08 4.68
CA VAL A 209 17.10 0.61 5.31
C VAL A 209 17.55 1.58 6.41
N ILE A 210 17.55 2.88 6.13
CA ILE A 210 17.90 3.90 7.14
C ILE A 210 16.89 3.89 8.28
N GLY A 211 15.59 3.82 7.97
CA GLY A 211 14.52 3.75 8.98
C GLY A 211 14.68 2.56 9.92
N ILE A 212 14.97 1.37 9.38
CA ILE A 212 15.22 0.16 10.17
C ILE A 212 16.47 0.31 11.04
N LEU A 213 17.58 0.81 10.50
CA LEU A 213 18.81 1.03 11.27
C LEU A 213 18.57 1.99 12.44
N VAL A 214 17.90 3.12 12.19
CA VAL A 214 17.56 4.09 13.24
C VAL A 214 16.61 3.48 14.27
N ALA A 215 15.62 2.70 13.83
CA ALA A 215 14.68 2.03 14.73
C ALA A 215 15.37 1.06 15.68
N VAL A 216 16.32 0.27 15.18
CA VAL A 216 17.10 -0.69 15.97
C VAL A 216 18.00 0.02 16.98
N LEU A 217 18.63 1.14 16.60
CA LEU A 217 19.49 1.91 17.49
C LEU A 217 18.69 2.67 18.57
N ALA A 218 17.53 3.23 18.22
CA ALA A 218 16.73 4.06 19.11
C ALA A 218 15.68 3.27 19.93
N GLY A 219 15.49 1.97 19.66
CA GLY A 219 14.48 1.15 20.31
C GLY A 219 13.03 1.58 20.02
N THR A 220 12.82 2.33 18.94
CA THR A 220 11.52 2.91 18.56
C THR A 220 10.77 2.02 17.56
N PRO A 221 9.43 2.15 17.43
CA PRO A 221 8.65 1.39 16.46
C PRO A 221 9.15 1.55 15.02
N VAL A 222 9.43 0.42 14.36
CA VAL A 222 10.02 0.37 13.02
C VAL A 222 9.11 1.02 11.97
N GLY A 223 7.80 0.81 12.04
CA GLY A 223 6.87 1.44 11.10
C GLY A 223 6.91 2.98 11.21
N SER A 224 6.77 3.53 12.41
CA SER A 224 6.74 4.98 12.62
C SER A 224 8.04 5.66 12.21
N THR A 225 9.20 5.05 12.51
CA THR A 225 10.51 5.59 12.13
C THR A 225 10.72 5.62 10.63
N ILE A 226 10.36 4.54 9.90
CA ILE A 226 10.47 4.54 8.44
C ILE A 226 9.61 5.67 7.84
N VAL A 227 8.39 5.90 8.34
CA VAL A 227 7.55 7.03 7.88
C VAL A 227 8.24 8.37 8.11
N VAL A 228 8.82 8.59 9.30
CA VAL A 228 9.53 9.85 9.61
C VAL A 228 10.72 10.08 8.68
N VAL A 229 11.52 9.05 8.41
CA VAL A 229 12.63 9.16 7.44
C VAL A 229 12.09 9.47 6.05
N GLN A 230 10.94 8.89 5.67
CA GLN A 230 10.33 9.09 4.36
C GLN A 230 9.76 10.51 4.18
N ILE A 231 9.20 11.08 5.25
CA ILE A 231 8.81 12.49 5.33
C ILE A 231 10.05 13.39 5.16
N GLY A 232 11.15 13.07 5.84
CA GLY A 232 12.42 13.78 5.71
C GLY A 232 12.96 13.75 4.27
N ALA A 233 12.95 12.58 3.64
CA ALA A 233 13.35 12.42 2.23
C ALA A 233 12.45 13.24 1.29
N PHE A 234 11.13 13.25 1.53
CA PHE A 234 10.19 14.05 0.75
C PHE A 234 10.44 15.57 0.90
N LEU A 235 10.70 16.04 2.12
CA LEU A 235 11.07 17.43 2.39
C LEU A 235 12.37 17.82 1.67
N LEU A 236 13.37 16.93 1.68
CA LEU A 236 14.62 17.15 0.95
C LEU A 236 14.37 17.25 -0.56
N SER A 237 13.62 16.32 -1.13
CA SER A 237 13.21 16.37 -2.55
C SER A 237 12.34 17.59 -2.87
N PHE A 238 11.54 18.07 -1.93
CA PHE A 238 10.76 19.31 -2.06
C PHE A 238 11.69 20.52 -2.19
N CYS A 239 12.66 20.66 -1.29
CA CYS A 239 13.64 21.74 -1.32
C CYS A 239 14.50 21.71 -2.58
N VAL A 240 15.02 20.53 -2.95
CA VAL A 240 15.81 20.35 -4.18
C VAL A 240 14.97 20.65 -5.42
N GLY A 241 13.72 20.18 -5.48
CA GLY A 241 12.81 20.48 -6.59
C GLY A 241 12.47 21.97 -6.70
N LYS A 242 12.41 22.70 -5.59
CA LYS A 242 12.20 24.16 -5.59
C LYS A 242 13.45 24.91 -6.06
N LEU A 243 14.64 24.44 -5.70
CA LEU A 243 15.91 25.00 -6.16
C LEU A 243 16.12 24.76 -7.67
N VAL A 244 15.89 23.54 -8.14
CA VAL A 244 16.03 23.17 -9.56
C VAL A 244 14.93 23.80 -10.41
N GLY A 245 13.70 23.87 -9.92
CA GLY A 245 12.57 24.52 -10.60
C GLY A 245 12.60 26.06 -10.55
N GLY A 246 13.33 26.65 -9.60
CA GLY A 246 13.56 28.10 -9.51
C GLY A 246 14.63 28.63 -10.47
N ILE A 247 15.52 27.75 -10.96
CA ILE A 247 16.54 28.09 -11.97
C ILE A 247 15.98 28.00 -13.40
N ALA A 248 14.83 27.35 -13.58
CA ALA A 248 14.18 27.13 -14.89
C ALA A 248 12.99 28.07 -15.16
N LYS A 249 12.91 29.22 -14.47
CA LYS A 249 11.90 30.26 -14.71
C LYS A 249 12.61 31.57 -15.03
#